data_AF-A0A7V3UZC1-F1
#
_entry.id   AF-A0A7V3UZC1-F1
#
_cell.length_a   1.000
_cell.length_b   1.000
_cell.length_c   1.000
_cell.angle_alpha   90.00
_cell.angle_beta   90.00
_cell.angle_gamma   90.00
#
_symmetry.space_group_name_H-M   'P 1'
#
loop_
_entity.id
_entity.type
_entity.pdbx_description
1 polymer ?
#
loop_
_entity_poly.entity_id
_entity_poly.type
_entity_poly.pdbx_seq_one_letter_code
_entity_poly.pdbx_strand_id
1 'polypeptide(L)'
;MNKTTSTTQARAVCPACKSLNTFAHYEHQGCPSAPTGTTTWEREAWLGPDGRPVSVPCPDCQDGIPRPPSYLYCENCRHQWQV
;
A
#
# COMPACT_ATOMS: atom_id res chain seq x y z
N MET A 1 1.44 30.14 -7.87
CA MET A 1 0.53 29.26 -8.63
C MET A 1 0.94 27.82 -8.34
N ASN A 2 0.34 27.18 -7.33
CA ASN A 2 0.66 25.80 -6.97
C ASN A 2 -0.08 24.87 -7.92
N LYS A 3 0.61 24.43 -8.96
CA LYS A 3 0.10 23.41 -9.89
C LYS A 3 0.28 22.06 -9.22
N THR A 4 -0.65 21.70 -8.33
CA THR A 4 -0.75 20.35 -7.79
C THR A 4 -1.10 19.46 -8.97
N THR A 5 -0.11 18.74 -9.50
CA THR A 5 -0.31 17.62 -10.41
C THR A 5 -1.30 16.67 -9.73
N SER A 6 -2.54 16.72 -10.19
CA SER A 6 -3.56 15.75 -9.85
C SER A 6 -3.17 14.45 -10.53
N THR A 7 -2.20 13.74 -9.97
CA THR A 7 -1.87 12.37 -10.35
C THR A 7 -3.06 11.55 -9.90
N THR A 8 -3.98 11.26 -10.80
CA THR A 8 -5.23 10.54 -10.56
C THR A 8 -4.89 9.14 -10.01
N GLN A 9 -4.79 9.02 -8.68
CA GLN A 9 -4.68 7.72 -8.04
C GLN A 9 -6.05 7.04 -8.14
N ALA A 10 -6.06 5.84 -8.69
CA ALA A 10 -7.26 5.00 -8.74
C ALA A 10 -7.24 4.07 -7.52
N ARG A 11 -8.39 3.78 -6.90
CA ARG A 11 -8.46 2.71 -5.90
C ARG A 11 -8.23 1.37 -6.59
N ALA A 12 -7.51 0.46 -5.93
CA ALA A 12 -7.40 -0.90 -6.43
C ALA A 12 -8.78 -1.58 -6.41
N VAL A 13 -9.01 -2.46 -7.38
CA VAL A 13 -10.26 -3.19 -7.52
C VAL A 13 -9.95 -4.66 -7.29
N CYS A 14 -10.71 -5.31 -6.40
CA CYS A 14 -10.51 -6.74 -6.16
C CYS A 14 -10.79 -7.53 -7.44
N PRO A 15 -9.84 -8.37 -7.91
CA PRO A 15 -10.03 -9.11 -9.16
C PRO A 15 -11.17 -10.13 -9.08
N ALA A 16 -11.46 -10.68 -7.90
CA ALA A 16 -12.49 -11.72 -7.70
C ALA A 16 -13.91 -11.16 -7.58
N CYS A 17 -14.14 -10.10 -6.80
CA CYS A 17 -15.50 -9.59 -6.52
C CYS A 17 -15.75 -8.17 -7.04
N LYS A 18 -14.76 -7.56 -7.70
CA LYS A 18 -14.81 -6.18 -8.24
C LYS A 18 -15.10 -5.09 -7.20
N SER A 19 -14.96 -5.40 -5.91
CA SER A 19 -15.09 -4.42 -4.83
C SER A 19 -13.89 -3.48 -4.77
N LEU A 20 -14.15 -2.24 -4.36
CA LEU A 20 -13.13 -1.24 -4.02
C LEU A 20 -12.69 -1.32 -2.54
N ASN A 21 -13.25 -2.25 -1.76
CA ASN A 21 -12.87 -2.45 -0.36
C ASN A 21 -11.56 -3.24 -0.25
N THR A 22 -10.51 -2.68 -0.84
CA THR A 22 -9.20 -3.29 -0.98
C THR A 22 -8.15 -2.51 -0.24
N PHE A 23 -7.29 -3.22 0.45
CA PHE A 23 -6.23 -2.68 1.28
C PHE A 23 -4.90 -3.28 0.88
N ALA A 24 -3.84 -2.52 1.12
CA ALA A 24 -2.47 -2.86 0.82
C ALA A 24 -1.76 -3.11 2.15
N HIS A 25 -1.09 -4.26 2.26
CA HIS A 25 -0.30 -4.65 3.41
C HIS A 25 1.18 -4.42 3.11
N TYR A 26 1.90 -3.83 4.05
CA TYR A 26 3.31 -3.46 3.90
C TYR A 26 4.12 -4.03 5.05
N GLU A 27 5.37 -4.38 4.76
CA GLU A 27 6.31 -4.92 5.73
C GLU A 27 7.67 -4.21 5.60
N HIS A 28 8.26 -3.86 6.75
CA HIS A 28 9.60 -3.31 6.83
C HIS A 28 10.40 -4.02 7.92
N GLN A 29 11.44 -4.75 7.52
CA GLN A 29 12.39 -5.37 8.44
C GLN A 29 13.46 -4.37 8.89
N GLY A 30 13.85 -4.42 10.17
CA GLY A 30 14.96 -3.60 10.68
C GLY A 30 14.63 -2.11 10.79
N CYS A 31 13.36 -1.79 11.04
CA CYS A 31 12.95 -0.45 11.39
C CYS A 31 13.66 0.02 12.67
N PRO A 32 14.12 1.27 12.82
CA PRO A 32 14.65 1.77 14.10
C PRO A 32 13.69 1.56 15.27
N SER A 33 12.39 1.64 15.02
CA SER A 33 11.31 1.39 15.99
C SER A 33 11.06 -0.10 16.27
N ALA A 34 11.57 -1.00 15.43
CA ALA A 34 11.52 -2.46 15.60
C ALA A 34 12.84 -3.09 15.14
N PRO A 35 13.95 -2.85 15.86
CA PRO A 35 15.30 -3.15 15.38
C PRO A 35 15.58 -4.65 15.19
N THR A 36 14.85 -5.51 15.90
CA THR A 36 14.92 -6.97 15.81
C THR A 36 13.68 -7.59 15.16
N GLY A 37 12.79 -6.78 14.58
CA GLY A 37 11.49 -7.22 14.09
C GLY A 37 11.11 -6.67 12.72
N THR A 38 9.90 -7.03 12.32
CA THR A 38 9.23 -6.49 11.13
C THR A 38 8.15 -5.53 11.59
N THR A 39 8.20 -4.28 11.15
CA THR A 39 7.07 -3.36 11.25
C THR A 39 6.11 -3.65 10.12
N THR A 40 4.85 -3.91 10.46
CA THR A 40 3.78 -4.15 9.49
C THR A 40 2.75 -3.03 9.57
N TRP A 41 2.27 -2.55 8.43
CA TRP A 41 1.18 -1.56 8.41
C TRP A 41 0.30 -1.75 7.19
N GLU A 42 -0.91 -1.19 7.27
CA GLU A 42 -1.94 -1.35 6.25
C GLU A 42 -2.55 0.00 5.88
N ARG A 43 -2.92 0.14 4.62
CA ARG A 43 -3.61 1.33 4.08
C ARG A 43 -4.59 0.92 3.00
N GLU A 44 -5.53 1.80 2.69
CA GLU A 44 -6.34 1.64 1.48
C GLU A 44 -5.42 1.46 0.26
N ALA A 45 -5.75 0.50 -0.59
CA ALA A 45 -4.95 0.20 -1.77
C ALA A 45 -5.24 1.21 -2.89
N TRP A 46 -4.22 1.97 -3.25
CA TRP A 46 -4.25 2.90 -4.37
C TRP A 46 -3.28 2.44 -5.45
N LEU A 47 -3.64 2.68 -6.70
CA LEU A 47 -2.83 2.41 -7.87
C LEU A 47 -2.28 3.71 -8.43
N GLY A 48 -0.99 3.69 -8.77
CA GLY A 48 -0.32 4.72 -9.53
C GLY A 48 -0.80 4.77 -10.99
N PRO A 49 -0.33 5.76 -11.76
CA PRO A 49 -0.69 5.90 -13.18
C PRO A 49 -0.20 4.74 -14.05
N ASP A 50 0.78 3.96 -13.56
CA ASP A 50 1.30 2.74 -14.17
C ASP A 50 0.47 1.49 -13.84
N GLY A 51 -0.63 1.65 -13.08
CA GLY A 51 -1.49 0.55 -12.66
C GLY A 51 -0.92 -0.32 -11.54
N ARG A 52 0.23 0.07 -10.96
CA ARG A 52 0.86 -0.64 -9.84
C ARG A 52 0.43 -0.04 -8.50
N PRO A 53 0.46 -0.79 -7.40
CA PRO A 53 0.17 -0.23 -6.09
C PRO A 53 1.14 0.88 -5.71
N VAL A 54 0.61 1.93 -5.10
CA VAL A 54 1.40 3.05 -4.59
C VAL A 54 2.31 2.54 -3.47
N SER A 55 3.60 2.86 -3.56
CA SER A 55 4.55 2.64 -2.48
C SER A 55 4.46 3.76 -1.46
N VAL A 56 4.51 3.44 -0.17
CA VAL A 56 4.40 4.42 0.92
C VAL A 56 5.52 4.21 1.94
N PRO A 57 5.99 5.28 2.62
CA PRO A 57 6.99 5.13 3.66
C PRO A 57 6.40 4.43 4.88
N CYS A 58 7.26 3.70 5.60
CA CYS A 58 6.88 3.13 6.89
C CYS A 58 6.61 4.28 7.89
N PRO A 59 5.43 4.33 8.52
CA PRO A 59 5.10 5.42 9.44
C PRO A 59 6.03 5.46 10.67
N ASP A 60 6.54 4.31 11.10
CA ASP A 60 7.35 4.19 12.32
C ASP A 60 8.85 4.38 12.10
N CYS A 61 9.37 4.16 10.89
CA CYS A 61 10.83 4.12 10.69
C CYS A 61 11.47 5.48 10.44
N GLN A 62 10.67 6.50 10.07
CA GLN A 62 11.13 7.86 9.76
C GLN A 62 12.30 7.98 8.75
N ASP A 63 12.65 6.88 8.05
CA ASP A 63 13.66 6.85 6.99
C ASP A 63 13.15 7.52 5.71
N GLY A 64 11.83 7.67 5.58
CA GLY A 64 11.19 8.32 4.45
C GLY A 64 11.24 7.51 3.15
N ILE A 65 11.76 6.28 3.18
CA ILE A 65 11.89 5.43 1.99
C ILE A 65 10.54 4.77 1.71
N PRO A 66 9.89 5.07 0.58
CA PRO A 66 8.65 4.42 0.20
C PRO A 66 8.90 2.95 -0.18
N ARG A 67 8.01 2.07 0.29
CA ARG A 67 8.10 0.63 0.05
C ARG A 67 6.83 0.13 -0.66
N PRO A 68 6.95 -0.80 -1.62
CA PRO A 68 5.79 -1.42 -2.22
C PRO A 68 5.05 -2.29 -1.19
N PRO A 69 3.75 -2.52 -1.36
CA PRO A 69 3.04 -3.48 -0.51
C PRO A 69 3.51 -4.90 -0.78
N SER A 70 3.52 -5.74 0.26
CA SER A 70 3.77 -7.18 0.17
C SER A 70 2.63 -7.90 -0.55
N TYR A 71 1.39 -7.47 -0.31
CA TYR A 71 0.20 -7.99 -0.97
C TYR A 71 -0.97 -7.00 -0.86
N LEU A 72 -2.01 -7.23 -1.68
CA LEU A 72 -3.31 -6.61 -1.50
C LEU A 72 -4.30 -7.63 -0.96
N TYR A 73 -5.29 -7.16 -0.20
CA TYR A 73 -6.40 -7.98 0.24
C TYR A 73 -7.72 -7.23 0.10
N CYS A 74 -8.80 -7.96 -0.16
CA CYS A 74 -10.15 -7.44 -0.25
C CYS A 74 -10.93 -7.86 0.99
N GLU A 75 -11.41 -6.90 1.78
CA GLU A 75 -12.21 -7.22 2.97
C GLU A 75 -13.59 -7.79 2.61
N ASN A 76 -14.14 -7.41 1.46
CA ASN A 76 -15.47 -7.84 1.04
C ASN A 76 -15.56 -9.35 0.73
N CYS A 77 -14.52 -9.92 0.12
CA CYS A 77 -14.49 -11.35 -0.23
C CYS A 77 -13.31 -12.13 0.38
N ARG A 78 -12.52 -11.49 1.24
CA ARG A 78 -11.31 -12.05 1.88
C ARG A 78 -10.26 -12.58 0.90
N HIS A 79 -10.30 -12.16 -0.37
CA HIS A 79 -9.30 -12.53 -1.36
C HIS A 79 -8.01 -11.72 -1.16
N GLN A 80 -6.88 -12.41 -1.03
CA GLN A 80 -5.53 -11.85 -1.02
C GLN A 80 -4.80 -12.17 -2.33
N TRP A 81 -4.08 -11.20 -2.89
CA TRP A 81 -3.26 -11.38 -4.10
C TRP A 81 -1.96 -10.58 -4.03
N GLN A 82 -0.91 -11.09 -4.67
CA GLN A 82 0.37 -10.40 -4.77
C GLN A 82 0.36 -9.36 -5.90
N VAL A 83 1.30 -8.43 -5.82
CA VAL A 83 1.40 -7.23 -6.69
C VAL A 83 2.60 -7.26 -7.61
#